data_AF-A0A7S2WD86-F1
#
_entry.id   AF-A0A7S2WD86-F1
#
_cell.length_a   1.000
_cell.length_b   1.000
_cell.length_c   1.000
_cell.angle_alpha   90.00
_cell.angle_beta   90.00
_cell.angle_gamma   90.00
#
_symmetry.space_group_name_H-M   'P 1'
#
loop_
_entity.id
_entity.type
_entity.pdbx_description
1 polymer ?
#
loop_
_entity_poly.entity_id
_entity_poly.type
_entity_poly.pdbx_seq_one_letter_code
_entity_poly.pdbx_strand_id
1 'polypeptide(L)'
;SEDRRSTKNMFLSWNRIVLLPLLFRVHELVSASRYGSELRHNNTECLSQLKNYGNLSSPELCAMAAGEDECGSFMFSSSYTVWGWGCRCCSSPNPNHKDHDLWAVYDVVDC
;
A
#
# COMPACT_ATOMS: atom_id res chain seq x y z
N SER A 1 -23.62 38.14 -0.27
CA SER A 1 -25.09 38.15 -0.36
C SER A 1 -25.57 36.95 0.42
N GLU A 2 -25.67 37.14 1.72
CA GLU A 2 -26.00 36.09 2.68
C GLU A 2 -27.36 36.37 3.32
N ASP A 3 -28.23 35.39 3.12
CA ASP A 3 -28.96 34.71 4.18
C ASP A 3 -30.43 35.11 4.47
N ARG A 4 -31.17 34.04 4.78
CA ARG A 4 -32.45 33.92 5.51
C ARG A 4 -33.80 34.01 4.81
N ARG A 5 -34.41 32.83 4.66
CA ARG A 5 -35.75 32.45 5.21
C ARG A 5 -35.99 30.95 4.92
N SER A 6 -36.62 30.09 5.73
CA SER A 6 -37.47 30.29 6.89
C SER A 6 -37.64 28.97 7.66
N THR A 7 -37.35 29.02 8.95
CA THR A 7 -38.12 28.48 10.08
C THR A 7 -39.36 27.60 9.82
N LYS A 8 -39.44 26.48 10.54
CA LYS A 8 -40.40 26.18 11.63
C LYS A 8 -40.19 24.73 12.09
N ASN A 9 -39.51 24.49 13.20
CA ASN A 9 -40.03 24.45 14.59
C ASN A 9 -40.66 23.11 15.00
N MET A 10 -40.32 22.75 16.25
CA MET A 10 -41.02 21.82 17.16
C MET A 10 -40.65 20.34 16.95
N PHE A 11 -39.98 19.63 17.87
CA PHE A 11 -40.19 19.61 19.31
C PHE A 11 -38.96 19.07 20.08
N LEU A 12 -38.72 19.70 21.25
CA LEU A 12 -38.37 19.10 22.53
C LEU A 12 -36.96 18.51 22.73
N SER A 13 -36.11 19.41 23.21
CA SER A 13 -35.20 19.27 24.37
C SER A 13 -35.34 17.96 25.15
N TRP A 14 -34.34 17.09 25.02
CA TRP A 14 -33.92 16.15 26.04
C TRP A 14 -32.39 16.23 26.16
N ASN A 15 -31.92 16.60 27.34
CA ASN A 15 -30.52 16.55 27.75
C ASN A 15 -29.87 15.21 27.35
N ARG A 16 -28.99 15.23 26.36
CA ARG A 16 -27.96 14.21 26.18
C ARG A 16 -26.66 14.89 25.77
N ILE A 17 -25.75 14.93 26.73
CA ILE A 17 -24.33 15.15 26.52
C ILE A 17 -23.88 14.12 25.47
N VAL A 18 -23.70 14.54 24.22
CA VAL A 18 -22.98 13.76 23.23
C VAL A 18 -21.66 14.48 22.99
N LEU A 19 -20.73 14.26 23.92
CA LEU A 19 -19.30 14.33 23.65
C LEU A 19 -19.05 13.39 22.49
N LEU A 20 -18.93 13.88 21.25
CA LEU A 20 -18.24 13.18 20.16
C LEU A 20 -18.06 14.12 18.93
N PRO A 21 -17.15 15.11 18.97
CA PRO A 21 -16.68 15.79 17.76
C PRO A 21 -15.29 15.28 17.31
N LEU A 22 -14.96 14.00 17.54
CA LEU A 22 -13.65 13.43 17.16
C LEU A 22 -13.71 12.27 16.16
N LEU A 23 -14.88 11.67 15.91
CA LEU A 23 -14.99 10.53 14.99
C LEU A 23 -15.08 10.92 13.51
N PHE A 24 -15.26 12.21 13.18
CA PHE A 24 -15.33 12.66 11.79
C PHE A 24 -13.95 12.88 11.12
N ARG A 25 -12.83 12.67 11.83
CA ARG A 25 -11.47 12.84 11.28
C ARG A 25 -10.72 11.55 10.94
N VAL A 26 -11.33 10.37 11.12
CA VAL A 26 -10.66 9.09 10.85
C VAL A 26 -10.95 8.51 9.46
N HIS A 27 -11.94 9.03 8.73
CA HIS A 27 -12.30 8.49 7.41
C HIS A 27 -11.47 9.07 6.24
N GLU A 28 -10.72 10.16 6.44
CA GLU A 28 -9.89 10.79 5.40
C GLU A 28 -8.43 10.29 5.36
N LEU A 29 -8.01 9.39 6.25
CA LEU A 29 -6.61 8.91 6.33
C LEU A 29 -6.40 7.48 5.83
N VAL A 30 -7.44 6.83 5.31
CA VAL A 30 -7.24 5.64 4.46
C VAL A 30 -7.01 6.15 3.05
N SER A 31 -5.83 6.73 2.80
CA SER A 31 -5.30 6.82 1.45
C SER A 31 -5.29 5.41 0.87
N ALA A 32 -6.17 5.13 -0.08
CA ALA A 32 -6.07 3.93 -0.89
C ALA A 32 -4.67 3.92 -1.51
N SER A 33 -3.84 2.96 -1.13
CA SER A 33 -2.56 2.73 -1.80
C SER A 33 -2.88 2.35 -3.24
N ARG A 34 -2.47 3.18 -4.21
CA ARG A 34 -2.72 2.92 -5.64
C ARG A 34 -2.15 1.57 -6.08
N TYR A 35 -1.07 1.13 -5.44
CA TYR A 35 -0.38 -0.11 -5.78
C TYR A 35 -0.42 -1.09 -4.61
N GLY A 36 -0.67 -2.35 -4.93
CA GLY A 36 -0.61 -3.49 -4.03
C GLY A 36 0.27 -4.61 -4.59
N SER A 37 0.46 -5.66 -3.79
CA SER A 37 1.32 -6.79 -4.11
C SER A 37 0.53 -8.08 -4.22
N GLU A 38 0.71 -8.83 -5.31
CA GLU A 38 0.21 -10.20 -5.45
C GLU A 38 1.37 -11.18 -5.57
N LEU A 39 1.37 -12.26 -4.78
CA LEU A 39 2.44 -13.26 -4.83
C LEU A 39 2.41 -14.00 -6.17
N ARG A 40 3.49 -13.88 -6.95
CA ARG A 40 3.64 -14.56 -8.23
C ARG A 40 4.35 -15.90 -8.08
N HIS A 41 5.53 -15.88 -7.46
CA HIS A 41 6.36 -17.06 -7.24
C HIS A 41 7.02 -17.00 -5.86
N ASN A 42 6.84 -18.06 -5.06
CA ASN A 42 7.55 -18.20 -3.79
C ASN A 42 8.90 -18.89 -3.99
N ASN A 43 9.82 -18.73 -3.03
CA ASN A 43 11.15 -19.35 -3.03
C ASN A 43 11.93 -19.11 -4.32
N THR A 44 11.90 -17.86 -4.79
CA THR A 44 12.37 -17.48 -6.11
C THR A 44 12.95 -16.08 -6.09
N GLU A 45 14.08 -15.87 -6.78
CA GLU A 45 14.62 -14.57 -7.12
C GLU A 45 14.49 -14.26 -8.61
N CYS A 46 14.45 -12.96 -8.93
CA CYS A 46 14.49 -12.50 -10.31
C CYS A 46 15.88 -12.70 -10.91
N LEU A 47 15.94 -13.22 -12.14
CA LEU A 47 17.21 -13.42 -12.84
C LEU A 47 17.94 -12.11 -13.14
N SER A 48 17.17 -11.06 -13.46
CA SER A 48 17.70 -9.73 -13.71
C SER A 48 17.03 -8.75 -12.76
N GLN A 49 17.85 -8.17 -11.90
CA GLN A 49 17.46 -7.24 -10.86
C GLN A 49 17.80 -5.83 -11.34
N LEU A 50 16.84 -4.93 -11.26
CA LEU A 50 16.99 -3.53 -11.62
C LEU A 50 17.24 -2.70 -10.36
N LYS A 51 16.42 -1.67 -10.14
CA LYS A 51 16.55 -0.73 -9.02
C LYS A 51 16.36 -1.45 -7.69
N ASN A 52 17.21 -1.12 -6.71
CA ASN A 52 17.06 -1.54 -5.32
C ASN A 52 16.34 -0.43 -4.56
N TYR A 53 15.23 -0.76 -3.91
CA TYR A 53 14.42 0.18 -3.11
C TYR A 53 14.85 0.21 -1.64
N GLY A 54 15.76 -0.68 -1.24
CA GLY A 54 16.35 -0.68 0.09
C GLY A 54 15.53 -1.48 1.10
N ASN A 55 15.48 -0.95 2.33
CA ASN A 55 14.84 -1.61 3.46
C ASN A 55 13.35 -1.25 3.55
N LEU A 56 12.52 -1.97 2.80
CA LEU A 56 11.06 -1.93 2.96
C LEU A 56 10.62 -3.12 3.79
N SER A 57 9.75 -2.90 4.78
CA SER A 57 9.40 -3.92 5.77
C SER A 57 8.33 -4.90 5.31
N SER A 58 7.68 -4.65 4.17
CA SER A 58 6.59 -5.49 3.66
C SER A 58 6.54 -5.47 2.13
N PRO A 59 5.95 -6.51 1.49
CA PRO A 59 5.76 -6.54 0.06
C PRO A 59 4.82 -5.42 -0.42
N GLU A 60 3.86 -4.96 0.39
CA GLU A 60 2.96 -3.85 0.04
C GLU A 60 3.72 -2.53 -0.07
N LEU A 61 4.64 -2.25 0.87
CA LEU A 61 5.52 -1.09 0.76
C LEU A 61 6.40 -1.18 -0.48
N CYS A 62 6.89 -2.39 -0.78
CA CYS A 62 7.69 -2.67 -1.97
C CYS A 62 6.89 -2.45 -3.26
N ALA A 63 5.62 -2.87 -3.30
CA ALA A 63 4.72 -2.64 -4.42
C ALA A 63 4.45 -1.15 -4.66
N MET A 64 4.28 -0.37 -3.60
CA MET A 64 4.14 1.09 -3.75
C MET A 64 5.40 1.71 -4.38
N ALA A 65 6.59 1.37 -3.88
CA ALA A 65 7.84 1.90 -4.44
C ALA A 65 8.09 1.41 -5.88
N ALA A 66 7.77 0.15 -6.18
CA ALA A 66 7.90 -0.43 -7.50
C ALA A 66 6.89 0.17 -8.50
N GLY A 67 5.62 0.33 -8.11
CA GLY A 67 4.57 0.88 -8.94
C GLY A 67 4.79 2.35 -9.31
N GLU A 68 5.29 3.17 -8.39
CA GLU A 68 5.68 4.57 -8.67
C GLU A 68 6.81 4.68 -9.70
N ASP A 69 7.64 3.64 -9.82
CA ASP A 69 8.72 3.54 -10.81
C ASP A 69 8.32 2.75 -12.07
N GLU A 70 7.02 2.47 -12.26
CA GLU A 70 6.48 1.68 -13.38
C GLU A 70 7.08 0.26 -13.46
N CYS A 71 7.49 -0.30 -12.32
CA CYS A 71 8.00 -1.65 -12.24
C CYS A 71 6.87 -2.66 -12.02
N GLY A 72 6.51 -3.41 -13.07
CA GLY A 72 5.38 -4.34 -13.01
C GLY A 72 5.58 -5.57 -12.11
N SER A 73 6.80 -5.93 -11.74
CA SER A 73 7.08 -7.04 -10.82
C SER A 73 8.34 -6.79 -9.99
N PHE A 74 8.34 -7.25 -8.75
CA PHE A 74 9.45 -7.04 -7.82
C PHE A 74 9.76 -8.30 -7.03
N MET A 75 10.99 -8.42 -6.55
CA MET A 75 11.37 -9.44 -5.57
C MET A 75 11.43 -8.82 -4.18
N PHE A 76 10.87 -9.55 -3.21
CA PHE A 76 10.87 -9.15 -1.81
C PHE A 76 11.34 -10.30 -0.92
N SER A 77 12.10 -9.94 0.12
CA SER A 77 12.53 -10.87 1.17
C SER A 77 12.41 -10.19 2.53
N SER A 78 11.58 -10.77 3.39
CA SER A 78 11.44 -10.33 4.78
C SER A 78 12.74 -10.54 5.58
N SER A 79 13.54 -11.55 5.25
CA SER A 79 14.81 -11.86 5.93
C SER A 79 15.95 -10.90 5.59
N TYR A 80 15.94 -10.29 4.41
CA TYR A 80 16.99 -9.35 3.96
C TYR A 80 16.66 -7.87 4.19
N THR A 81 15.49 -7.56 4.76
CA THR A 81 15.11 -6.21 5.17
C THR A 81 16.16 -5.59 6.10
N VAL A 82 16.63 -6.35 7.10
CA VAL A 82 17.67 -5.94 8.08
C VAL A 82 18.96 -5.42 7.41
N TRP A 83 19.28 -5.92 6.22
CA TRP A 83 20.49 -5.56 5.48
C TRP A 83 20.27 -4.49 4.39
N GLY A 84 19.03 -4.04 4.20
CA GLY A 84 18.68 -3.03 3.19
C GLY A 84 18.63 -3.55 1.75
N TRP A 85 18.45 -4.86 1.56
CA TRP A 85 18.36 -5.45 0.21
C TRP A 85 16.97 -5.97 -0.12
N GLY A 86 16.06 -6.00 0.86
CA GLY A 86 14.81 -6.78 0.83
C GLY A 86 13.77 -6.40 -0.23
N CYS A 87 13.97 -5.39 -1.08
CA CYS A 87 13.02 -5.01 -2.12
C CYS A 87 13.74 -4.53 -3.40
N ARG A 88 13.51 -5.22 -4.53
CA ARG A 88 14.12 -4.85 -5.83
C ARG A 88 13.16 -5.04 -7.00
N CYS A 89 13.24 -4.13 -7.97
CA CYS A 89 12.51 -4.25 -9.23
C CYS A 89 13.09 -5.37 -10.09
N CYS A 90 12.24 -6.12 -10.78
CA CYS A 90 12.64 -7.16 -11.72
C CYS A 90 12.61 -6.64 -13.16
N SER A 91 13.56 -7.08 -13.99
CA SER A 91 13.60 -6.71 -15.41
C SER A 91 12.51 -7.45 -16.19
N SER A 92 11.31 -6.85 -16.25
CA SER A 92 10.10 -7.40 -16.87
C SER A 92 9.64 -8.73 -16.24
N PRO A 93 8.37 -9.16 -16.43
CA PRO A 93 7.91 -10.49 -16.00
C PRO A 93 8.51 -11.55 -16.93
N ASN A 94 9.82 -11.74 -16.84
CA ASN A 94 10.51 -12.80 -17.55
C ASN A 94 10.00 -14.14 -16.98
N PRO A 95 9.64 -15.14 -17.81
CA PRO A 95 9.26 -16.46 -17.30
C PRO A 95 10.41 -17.14 -16.54
N ASN A 96 11.62 -16.63 -16.71
CA ASN A 96 12.83 -17.21 -16.18
C ASN A 96 13.14 -16.63 -14.80
N HIS A 97 13.15 -17.54 -13.83
CA HIS A 97 13.28 -17.31 -12.41
C HIS A 97 14.42 -18.20 -11.89
N LYS A 98 15.05 -17.82 -10.79
CA LYS A 98 16.03 -18.68 -10.11
C LYS A 98 15.52 -19.06 -8.74
N ASP A 99 15.57 -20.36 -8.44
CA ASP A 99 15.15 -20.87 -7.13
C ASP A 99 16.00 -20.25 -6.02
N HIS A 100 15.34 -19.79 -4.96
CA HIS A 100 16.00 -19.21 -3.80
C HIS A 100 15.12 -19.26 -2.54
N ASP A 101 15.61 -19.83 -1.44
CA ASP A 101 14.80 -20.14 -0.25
C ASP A 101 14.28 -18.92 0.55
N LEU A 102 14.83 -17.74 0.28
CA LEU A 102 14.56 -16.52 1.06
C LEU A 102 13.87 -15.39 0.27
N TRP A 103 13.69 -15.54 -1.04
CA TRP A 103 13.06 -14.51 -1.88
C TRP A 103 11.71 -14.99 -2.39
N ALA A 104 10.83 -14.04 -2.65
CA ALA A 104 9.62 -14.27 -3.41
C ALA A 104 9.45 -13.14 -4.43
N VAL A 105 8.88 -13.48 -5.57
CA VAL A 105 8.55 -12.54 -6.65
C VAL A 105 7.06 -12.23 -6.58
N TYR A 106 6.74 -10.95 -6.71
CA TYR A 106 5.39 -10.41 -6.64
C TYR A 106 5.10 -9.58 -7.90
N ASP A 107 3.84 -9.60 -8.32
CA ASP A 107 3.32 -8.67 -9.32
C ASP A 107 2.80 -7.41 -8.62
N VAL A 108 3.01 -6.24 -9.25
CA VAL A 108 2.40 -4.98 -8.82
C VAL A 108 1.01 -4.88 -9.42
N VAL A 109 0.00 -4.70 -8.56
CA VAL A 109 -1.40 -4.60 -8.97
C VAL A 109 -1.97 -3.23 -8.60
N ASP A 110 -2.77 -2.63 -9.48
CA ASP A 110 -3.50 -1.39 -9.17
C ASP A 110 -4.69 -1.70 -8.25
N CYS A 111 -4.84 -0.94 -7.16
CA CYS A 111 -5.82 -1.17 -6.08
C CYS A 111 -6.73 0.04 -5.83
#